data_AF-A0A6P7HB30-F1
#
_entry.id   AF-A0A6P7HB30-F1
#
_cell.length_a   1.000
_cell.length_b   1.000
_cell.length_c   1.000
_cell.angle_alpha   90.00
_cell.angle_beta   90.00
_cell.angle_gamma   90.00
#
_symmetry.space_group_name_H-M   'P 1'
#
loop_
_entity.id
_entity.type
_entity.pdbx_description
1 polymer ?
#
loop_
_entity_poly.entity_id
_entity_poly.type
_entity_poly.pdbx_seq_one_letter_code
_entity_poly.pdbx_strand_id
1 'polypeptide(L)'
;DFVFPKEDESLLDAFYEYRQKADGKVCCDYSLHVILPRWSEQIKRDMEILVKEHGVNSFKVFMAYGFMLNDAELYSAFEHCQNLGALAQVHAENGSIIAKNAERLLAQGVTGPEGHEMSRPEEVEAEAVNRACVIAKQ
;
A
#
# COMPACT_ATOMS: atom_id res chain seq x y z
N ASP A 1 4.00 -2.85 -12.36
CA ASP A 1 3.62 -1.46 -11.95
C ASP A 1 2.64 -1.53 -10.78
N PHE A 2 2.26 -0.40 -10.18
CA PHE A 2 1.32 -0.35 -9.05
C PHE A 2 0.08 0.46 -9.42
N VAL A 3 -1.07 -0.22 -9.47
CA VAL A 3 -2.37 0.44 -9.63
C VAL A 3 -2.71 1.14 -8.32
N PHE A 4 -2.72 2.48 -8.36
CA PHE A 4 -3.20 3.31 -7.26
C PHE A 4 -4.59 3.87 -7.61
N PRO A 5 -5.67 3.38 -6.98
CA PRO A 5 -7.00 3.97 -7.13
C PRO A 5 -7.04 5.40 -6.59
N LYS A 6 -7.81 6.26 -7.25
CA LYS A 6 -8.15 7.61 -6.75
C LYS A 6 -9.09 7.52 -5.54
N GLU A 7 -9.27 8.64 -4.85
CA GLU A 7 -10.30 8.76 -3.82
C GLU A 7 -11.66 8.38 -4.40
N ASP A 8 -12.41 7.52 -3.70
CA ASP A 8 -13.70 6.93 -4.09
C ASP A 8 -13.73 6.01 -5.34
N GLU A 9 -12.61 5.78 -6.01
CA GLU A 9 -12.53 4.86 -7.16
C GLU A 9 -12.54 3.39 -6.70
N SER A 10 -13.16 2.51 -7.49
CA SER A 10 -13.09 1.05 -7.25
C SER A 10 -11.72 0.51 -7.66
N LEU A 11 -11.30 -0.64 -7.12
CA LEU A 11 -10.01 -1.22 -7.54
C LEU A 11 -10.06 -1.69 -9.00
N LEU A 12 -11.24 -2.10 -9.46
CA LEU A 12 -11.46 -2.57 -10.83
C LEU A 12 -11.33 -1.42 -11.83
N ASP A 13 -11.98 -0.28 -11.58
CA ASP A 13 -11.90 0.88 -12.48
C ASP A 13 -10.45 1.37 -12.60
N ALA A 14 -9.74 1.48 -11.47
CA ALA A 14 -8.33 1.84 -11.45
C ALA A 14 -7.48 0.83 -12.24
N PHE A 15 -7.72 -0.46 -12.06
CA PHE A 15 -7.00 -1.51 -12.79
C PHE A 15 -7.22 -1.40 -14.31
N TYR A 16 -8.47 -1.19 -14.75
CA TYR A 16 -8.79 -1.00 -16.16
C TYR A 16 -8.14 0.26 -16.73
N GLU A 17 -8.10 1.36 -15.99
CA GLU A 17 -7.41 2.58 -16.42
C GLU A 17 -5.92 2.33 -16.64
N TYR A 18 -5.25 1.61 -15.73
CA TYR A 18 -3.83 1.28 -15.89
C TYR A 18 -3.58 0.35 -17.09
N ARG A 19 -4.41 -0.68 -17.26
CA ARG A 19 -4.36 -1.57 -18.42
C ARG A 19 -4.54 -0.81 -19.73
N GLN A 20 -5.53 0.09 -19.81
CA GLN A 20 -5.77 0.91 -21.00
C GLN A 20 -4.58 1.81 -21.35
N LYS A 21 -3.91 2.39 -20.33
CA LYS A 21 -2.71 3.22 -20.55
C LYS A 21 -1.52 2.41 -21.03
N ALA A 22 -1.38 1.16 -20.59
CA ALA A 22 -0.22 0.31 -20.82
C ALA A 22 -0.33 -0.57 -22.08
N ASP A 23 -1.48 -1.21 -22.32
CA ASP A 23 -1.67 -2.23 -23.37
C ASP A 23 -1.27 -1.75 -24.78
N GLY A 24 -1.45 -0.46 -25.09
CA GLY A 24 -1.08 0.13 -26.37
C GLY A 24 0.32 0.74 -26.45
N LYS A 25 1.14 0.63 -25.39
CA LYS A 25 2.41 1.36 -25.27
C LYS A 25 3.61 0.51 -24.85
N VAL A 26 3.40 -0.53 -24.06
CA VAL A 26 4.51 -1.35 -23.56
C VAL A 26 5.25 -2.06 -24.69
N CYS A 27 6.57 -2.14 -24.57
CA CYS A 27 7.43 -2.81 -25.55
C CYS A 27 7.92 -4.19 -25.06
N CYS A 28 7.48 -4.60 -23.87
CA CYS A 28 7.78 -5.88 -23.24
C CYS A 28 6.58 -6.32 -22.38
N ASP A 29 6.60 -7.57 -21.94
CA ASP A 29 5.58 -8.12 -21.05
C ASP A 29 5.51 -7.34 -19.73
N TYR A 30 4.30 -7.23 -19.20
CA TYR A 30 4.05 -6.52 -17.95
C TYR A 30 2.92 -7.16 -17.14
N SER A 31 2.88 -6.85 -15.86
CA SER A 31 1.77 -7.16 -14.94
C SER A 31 1.65 -6.07 -13.87
N LEU A 32 0.61 -6.15 -13.05
CA LEU A 32 0.18 -5.11 -12.13
C LEU A 32 -0.04 -5.65 -10.72
N HIS A 33 0.46 -4.91 -9.73
CA HIS A 33 0.05 -5.00 -8.33
C HIS A 33 -1.05 -3.98 -8.07
N VAL A 34 -1.92 -4.20 -7.09
CA VAL A 34 -3.01 -3.27 -6.76
C VAL A 34 -2.87 -2.75 -5.33
N ILE A 35 -2.87 -1.43 -5.15
CA ILE A 35 -2.79 -0.79 -3.84
C ILE A 35 -4.16 -0.83 -3.17
N LEU A 36 -4.19 -1.18 -1.89
CA LEU A 36 -5.37 -1.11 -1.02
C LEU A 36 -5.27 0.15 -0.16
N PRO A 37 -5.92 1.27 -0.52
CA PRO A 37 -5.79 2.53 0.23
C PRO A 37 -6.67 2.57 1.49
N ARG A 38 -7.55 1.59 1.67
CA ARG A 38 -8.52 1.45 2.76
C ARG A 38 -8.99 -0.01 2.84
N TRP A 39 -9.65 -0.37 3.94
CA TRP A 39 -10.27 -1.69 4.10
C TRP A 39 -11.79 -1.61 4.17
N SER A 40 -12.50 -2.35 3.32
CA SER A 40 -13.97 -2.41 3.32
C SER A 40 -14.50 -3.66 2.60
N GLU A 41 -15.80 -3.95 2.74
CA GLU A 41 -16.44 -5.06 2.03
C GLU A 41 -16.40 -4.92 0.50
N GLN A 42 -16.40 -3.69 -0.03
CA GLN A 42 -16.23 -3.48 -1.47
C GLN A 42 -14.82 -3.87 -1.92
N ILE A 43 -13.80 -3.48 -1.15
CA ILE A 43 -12.39 -3.83 -1.43
C ILE A 43 -12.20 -5.35 -1.46
N LYS A 44 -12.79 -6.08 -0.52
CA LYS A 44 -12.75 -7.55 -0.49
C LYS A 44 -13.31 -8.17 -1.79
N ARG A 45 -14.47 -7.69 -2.24
CA ARG A 45 -15.12 -8.15 -3.48
C ARG A 45 -14.27 -7.84 -4.71
N ASP A 46 -13.73 -6.63 -4.80
CA ASP A 46 -12.89 -6.23 -5.93
C ASP A 46 -11.60 -7.08 -5.98
N MET A 47 -10.97 -7.36 -4.83
CA MET A 47 -9.80 -8.24 -4.74
C MET A 47 -10.10 -9.64 -5.28
N GLU A 48 -11.27 -10.20 -4.94
CA GLU A 48 -11.69 -11.51 -5.46
C GLU A 48 -11.79 -11.54 -6.98
N ILE A 49 -12.42 -10.51 -7.57
CA ILE A 49 -12.58 -10.39 -9.02
C ILE A 49 -11.20 -10.24 -9.68
N LEU A 50 -10.34 -9.38 -9.12
CA LEU A 50 -8.98 -9.16 -9.62
C LEU A 50 -8.15 -10.45 -9.65
N VAL A 51 -8.27 -11.28 -8.61
CA VAL A 51 -7.57 -12.58 -8.53
C VAL A 51 -8.15 -13.59 -9.51
N LYS A 52 -9.48 -13.78 -9.48
CA LYS A 52 -10.15 -14.84 -10.25
C LYS A 52 -10.20 -14.56 -11.75
N GLU A 53 -10.32 -13.29 -12.14
CA GLU A 53 -10.68 -12.90 -13.51
C GLU A 53 -9.59 -12.07 -14.21
N HIS A 54 -8.72 -11.40 -13.46
CA HIS A 54 -7.76 -10.43 -14.03
C HIS A 54 -6.28 -10.80 -13.83
N GLY A 55 -5.98 -11.93 -13.20
CA GLY A 55 -4.62 -12.44 -13.05
C GLY A 55 -3.75 -11.65 -12.05
N VAL A 56 -4.37 -10.87 -11.16
CA VAL A 56 -3.67 -10.16 -10.09
C VAL A 56 -3.49 -11.11 -8.90
N ASN A 57 -2.27 -11.31 -8.43
CA ASN A 57 -1.99 -12.16 -7.27
C ASN A 57 -1.20 -11.45 -6.16
N SER A 58 -1.15 -10.13 -6.19
CA SER A 58 -0.37 -9.34 -5.24
C SER A 58 -0.99 -7.97 -4.98
N PHE A 59 -1.11 -7.64 -3.70
CA PHE A 59 -1.77 -6.42 -3.22
C PHE A 59 -0.84 -5.65 -2.30
N LYS A 60 -0.81 -4.33 -2.43
CA LYS A 60 0.10 -3.45 -1.67
C LYS A 60 -0.69 -2.65 -0.63
N VAL A 61 -0.26 -2.72 0.62
CA VAL A 61 -0.78 -1.89 1.72
C VAL A 61 0.31 -0.93 2.22
N PHE A 62 -0.10 0.12 2.91
CA PHE A 62 0.80 1.11 3.48
C PHE A 62 0.61 1.22 4.99
N MET A 63 1.72 1.34 5.72
CA MET A 63 1.77 1.66 7.15
C MET A 63 2.13 3.13 7.39
N ALA A 64 2.19 3.92 6.32
CA ALA A 64 2.50 5.34 6.30
C ALA A 64 1.55 6.10 5.35
N TYR A 65 1.63 7.44 5.39
CA TYR A 65 0.86 8.37 4.55
C TYR A 65 -0.65 8.42 4.88
N GLY A 66 -1.40 9.23 4.11
CA GLY A 66 -2.85 9.45 4.33
C GLY A 66 -3.75 8.25 4.01
N PHE A 67 -3.18 7.17 3.48
CA PHE A 67 -3.82 5.91 3.12
C PHE A 67 -3.22 4.73 3.91
N MET A 68 -2.71 5.04 5.11
CA MET A 68 -2.21 4.08 6.08
C MET A 68 -3.35 3.21 6.62
N LEU A 69 -3.17 1.89 6.60
CA LEU A 69 -4.05 0.97 7.31
C LEU A 69 -3.62 0.83 8.77
N ASN A 70 -4.58 0.70 9.68
CA ASN A 70 -4.30 0.32 11.06
C ASN A 70 -4.05 -1.20 11.20
N ASP A 71 -3.56 -1.64 12.36
CA ASP A 71 -3.17 -3.05 12.57
C ASP A 71 -4.32 -4.05 12.38
N ALA A 72 -5.56 -3.69 12.74
CA ALA A 72 -6.72 -4.55 12.55
C ALA A 72 -7.13 -4.68 11.08
N GLU A 73 -7.00 -3.58 10.32
CA GLU A 73 -7.19 -3.56 8.87
C GLU A 73 -6.08 -4.36 8.15
N LEU A 74 -4.83 -4.22 8.59
CA LEU A 74 -3.70 -5.01 8.07
C LEU A 74 -3.93 -6.51 8.29
N TYR A 75 -4.32 -6.91 9.51
CA TYR A 75 -4.63 -8.31 9.83
C TYR A 75 -5.72 -8.85 8.90
N SER A 76 -6.82 -8.11 8.76
CA SER A 76 -7.93 -8.51 7.90
C SER A 76 -7.53 -8.58 6.42
N ALA A 77 -6.70 -7.64 5.94
CA ALA A 77 -6.21 -7.63 4.57
C ALA A 77 -5.25 -8.80 4.30
N PHE A 78 -4.40 -9.16 5.26
CA PHE A 78 -3.49 -10.30 5.15
C PHE A 78 -4.23 -11.63 5.17
N GLU A 79 -5.20 -11.80 6.07
CA GLU A 79 -6.09 -12.96 6.11
C GLU A 79 -6.84 -13.13 4.79
N HIS A 80 -7.37 -12.05 4.21
CA HIS A 80 -8.03 -12.12 2.91
C HIS A 80 -7.06 -12.45 1.78
N CYS A 81 -5.85 -11.87 1.76
CA CYS A 81 -4.82 -12.24 0.80
C CYS A 81 -4.49 -13.74 0.87
N GLN A 82 -4.35 -14.29 2.07
CA GLN A 82 -4.13 -15.73 2.28
C GLN A 82 -5.28 -16.56 1.70
N ASN A 83 -6.54 -16.19 1.97
CA ASN A 83 -7.72 -16.88 1.46
C ASN A 83 -7.81 -16.87 -0.07
N LEU A 84 -7.31 -15.82 -0.71
CA LEU A 84 -7.27 -15.69 -2.17
C LEU A 84 -6.05 -16.34 -2.82
N GLY A 85 -5.05 -16.77 -2.04
CA GLY A 85 -3.75 -17.20 -2.58
C GLY A 85 -2.95 -16.04 -3.18
N ALA A 86 -3.13 -14.83 -2.66
CA ALA A 86 -2.43 -13.63 -3.08
C ALA A 86 -1.32 -13.22 -2.08
N LEU A 87 -0.29 -12.53 -2.59
CA LEU A 87 0.81 -12.01 -1.79
C LEU A 87 0.49 -10.59 -1.28
N ALA A 88 0.50 -10.41 0.03
CA ALA A 88 0.49 -9.07 0.63
C ALA A 88 1.88 -8.43 0.56
N GLN A 89 1.97 -7.27 -0.07
CA GLN A 89 3.14 -6.40 -0.08
C GLN A 89 2.91 -5.24 0.87
N VAL A 90 3.93 -4.82 1.62
CA VAL A 90 3.79 -3.77 2.63
C VAL A 90 4.77 -2.64 2.35
N HIS A 91 4.34 -1.39 2.48
CA HIS A 91 5.23 -0.25 2.68
C HIS A 91 5.33 -0.02 4.19
N ALA A 92 6.44 -0.44 4.77
CA ALA A 92 6.57 -0.62 6.21
C ALA A 92 7.44 0.48 6.83
N GLU A 93 6.83 1.65 7.07
CA GLU A 93 7.37 2.70 7.94
C GLU A 93 6.28 3.11 8.93
N ASN A 94 6.63 3.52 10.15
CA ASN A 94 5.64 4.01 11.11
C ASN A 94 5.14 5.42 10.74
N GLY A 95 3.97 5.49 10.08
CA GLY A 95 3.38 6.73 9.59
C GLY A 95 3.13 7.80 10.65
N SER A 96 2.74 7.39 11.86
CA SER A 96 2.47 8.32 12.95
C SER A 96 3.76 9.01 13.44
N ILE A 97 4.87 8.26 13.53
CA ILE A 97 6.17 8.82 13.91
C ILE A 97 6.68 9.76 12.81
N ILE A 98 6.59 9.35 11.54
CA ILE A 98 6.99 10.20 10.40
C ILE A 98 6.23 11.53 10.43
N ALA A 99 4.90 11.49 10.56
CA ALA A 99 4.09 12.70 10.59
C ALA A 99 4.53 13.65 11.72
N LYS A 100 4.82 13.10 12.92
CA LYS A 100 5.24 13.90 14.07
C LYS A 100 6.63 14.49 13.89
N ASN A 101 7.57 13.72 13.34
CA ASN A 101 8.92 14.20 13.07
C ASN A 101 8.94 15.27 11.98
N ALA A 102 8.17 15.09 10.90
CA ALA A 102 8.05 16.07 9.83
C ALA A 102 7.49 17.41 10.35
N GLU A 103 6.42 17.37 11.15
CA GLU A 103 5.87 18.56 11.81
C GLU A 103 6.94 19.28 12.65
N ARG A 104 7.70 18.53 13.46
CA ARG A 104 8.77 19.06 14.32
C ARG A 104 9.88 19.72 13.51
N LEU A 105 10.35 19.08 12.44
CA LEU A 105 11.45 19.58 11.60
C LEU A 105 11.06 20.86 10.85
N LEU A 106 9.84 20.89 10.29
CA LEU A 106 9.31 22.09 9.65
C LEU A 106 9.17 23.25 10.65
N ALA A 107 8.71 22.97 11.88
CA ALA A 107 8.64 23.98 12.95
C ALA A 107 10.03 24.50 13.39
N GLN A 108 11.09 23.71 13.19
CA GLN A 108 12.48 24.10 13.43
C GLN A 108 13.12 24.84 12.24
N GLY A 109 12.38 25.06 11.15
CA GLY A 109 12.86 25.72 9.94
C GLY A 109 13.64 24.81 8.99
N VAL A 110 13.69 23.50 9.25
CA VAL A 110 14.30 22.51 8.34
C VAL A 110 13.33 22.25 7.20
N THR A 111 13.55 22.93 6.08
CA THR A 111 12.70 22.87 4.87
C THR A 111 13.43 22.31 3.65
N GLY A 112 14.73 22.02 3.78
CA GLY A 112 15.52 21.40 2.72
C GLY A 112 15.26 19.89 2.61
N PRO A 113 15.73 19.25 1.53
CA PRO A 113 15.56 17.82 1.30
C PRO A 113 16.12 16.92 2.41
N GLU A 114 17.12 17.38 3.17
CA GLU A 114 17.68 16.67 4.33
C GLU A 114 16.63 16.40 5.40
N GLY A 115 15.65 17.29 5.56
CA GLY A 115 14.53 17.09 6.49
C GLY A 115 13.69 15.86 6.16
N HIS A 116 13.69 15.41 4.90
CA HIS A 116 12.98 14.20 4.50
C HIS A 116 13.56 12.96 5.19
N GLU A 117 14.89 12.77 5.12
CA GLU A 117 15.58 11.66 5.77
C GLU A 117 15.49 11.77 7.29
N MET A 118 15.76 12.97 7.84
CA MET A 118 15.69 13.22 9.28
C MET A 118 14.30 12.97 9.88
N SER A 119 13.23 13.04 9.06
CA SER A 119 11.86 12.77 9.50
C SER A 119 11.56 11.28 9.69
N ARG A 120 12.36 10.40 9.10
CA ARG A 120 12.12 8.96 8.97
C ARG A 120 13.41 8.14 9.23
N PRO A 121 14.05 8.30 10.40
CA PRO A 121 15.25 7.52 10.70
C PRO A 121 14.94 6.01 10.65
N GLU A 122 15.94 5.18 10.35
CA GLU A 122 15.76 3.76 9.99
C GLU A 122 14.99 2.92 11.02
N GLU A 123 14.96 3.33 12.30
CA GLU A 123 14.19 2.66 13.34
C GLU A 123 12.67 2.72 13.09
N VAL A 124 12.20 3.74 12.39
CA VAL A 124 10.80 3.90 11.95
C VAL A 124 10.42 2.84 10.93
N GLU A 125 11.34 2.45 10.05
CA GLU A 125 11.18 1.33 9.10
C GLU A 125 11.27 0.00 9.85
N ALA A 126 12.32 -0.19 10.66
CA ALA A 126 12.56 -1.44 11.38
C ALA A 126 11.39 -1.87 12.28
N GLU A 127 10.78 -0.93 13.00
CA GLU A 127 9.58 -1.19 13.81
C GLU A 127 8.42 -1.70 12.95
N ALA A 128 8.09 -0.98 11.87
CA ALA A 128 6.96 -1.31 11.03
C ALA A 128 7.16 -2.63 10.27
N VAL A 129 8.39 -2.93 9.83
CA VAL A 129 8.73 -4.24 9.25
C VAL A 129 8.47 -5.36 10.25
N ASN A 130 9.00 -5.23 11.47
CA ASN A 130 8.78 -6.22 12.52
C ASN A 130 7.28 -6.41 12.82
N ARG A 131 6.53 -5.32 12.96
CA ARG A 131 5.08 -5.37 13.21
C ARG A 131 4.32 -6.03 12.07
N ALA A 132 4.59 -5.66 10.82
CA ALA A 132 3.98 -6.30 9.65
C ALA A 132 4.25 -7.82 9.61
N CYS A 133 5.49 -8.24 9.89
CA CYS A 133 5.85 -9.65 9.96
C CYS A 133 5.12 -10.40 11.09
N VAL A 134 4.97 -9.79 12.26
CA VAL A 134 4.23 -10.39 13.39
C VAL A 134 2.75 -10.56 13.05
N ILE A 135 2.11 -9.54 12.45
CA ILE A 135 0.71 -9.60 12.02
C ILE A 135 0.53 -10.66 10.93
N ALA A 136 1.39 -10.70 9.91
CA ALA A 136 1.31 -11.67 8.83
C ALA A 136 1.56 -13.13 9.27
N LYS A 137 2.13 -13.34 10.46
CA LYS A 137 2.37 -14.66 11.03
C LYS A 137 1.16 -15.23 11.78
N GLN A 138 0.22 -14.38 12.19
CA GLN A 138 -1.01 -14.79 12.86
C GLN A 138 -1.93 -15.50 11.88
#